data_AF-A0A442ETN7-F1
#
_entry.id   AF-A0A442ETN7-F1
#
_cell.length_a   1.000
_cell.length_b   1.000
_cell.length_c   1.000
_cell.angle_alpha   90.00
_cell.angle_beta   90.00
_cell.angle_gamma   90.00
#
_symmetry.space_group_name_H-M   'P 1'
#
loop_
_entity.id
_entity.type
_entity.pdbx_description
1 polymer ?
#
loop_
_entity_poly.entity_id
_entity_poly.type
_entity_poly.pdbx_seq_one_letter_code
_entity_poly.pdbx_strand_id
1 'polypeptide(L)'
;MMTMPEIERCLRQLRLSGVRDTLQTRVLQAQGANQPFLETFSLILQDELDRRQSRLIERRYQQSGLDEKLTPAEFDWSFNPKLPRQTCFQ
;
A
#
# COMPACT_ATOMS: atom_id res chain seq x y z
N MET A 1 28.97 -3.05 -8.63
CA MET A 1 27.54 -3.04 -8.24
C MET A 1 27.24 -1.72 -7.53
N MET A 2 26.01 -1.21 -7.63
CA MET A 2 25.60 0.00 -6.92
C MET A 2 25.58 -0.24 -5.41
N THR A 3 25.98 0.76 -4.64
CA THR A 3 25.87 0.80 -3.19
C THR A 3 24.43 1.10 -2.75
N MET A 4 24.08 0.77 -1.50
CA MET A 4 22.72 1.05 -0.96
C MET A 4 22.30 2.52 -1.11
N PRO A 5 23.16 3.52 -0.80
CA PRO A 5 22.81 4.93 -1.01
C PRO A 5 22.56 5.29 -2.48
N GLU A 6 23.31 4.69 -3.41
CA GLU A 6 23.08 4.88 -4.85
C GLU A 6 21.75 4.30 -5.30
N ILE A 7 21.38 3.12 -4.77
CA ILE A 7 20.07 2.50 -5.01
C ILE A 7 18.96 3.42 -4.50
N GLU A 8 19.04 3.92 -3.26
CA GLU A 8 18.05 4.84 -2.69
C GLU A 8 17.90 6.13 -3.53
N ARG A 9 19.01 6.66 -4.04
CA ARG A 9 19.00 7.81 -4.95
C ARG A 9 18.28 7.49 -6.25
N CYS A 10 18.54 6.34 -6.86
CA CYS A 10 17.84 5.91 -8.07
C CYS A 10 16.34 5.68 -7.82
N LEU A 11 15.97 5.04 -6.71
CA LEU A 11 14.56 4.86 -6.33
C LEU A 11 13.84 6.20 -6.15
N ARG A 12 14.52 7.21 -5.59
CA ARG A 12 13.98 8.57 -5.50
C ARG A 12 13.76 9.18 -6.88
N GLN A 13 14.71 9.06 -7.80
CA GLN A 13 14.58 9.56 -9.18
C GLN A 13 13.43 8.89 -9.94
N LEU A 14 13.25 7.58 -9.73
CA LEU A 14 12.17 6.79 -10.33
C LEU A 14 10.81 6.96 -9.60
N ARG A 15 10.77 7.75 -8.52
CA ARG A 15 9.58 7.98 -7.68
C ARG A 15 9.02 6.69 -7.06
N LEU A 16 9.89 5.72 -6.78
CA LEU A 16 9.58 4.45 -6.14
C LEU A 16 9.68 4.57 -4.61
N SER A 17 8.83 5.41 -4.02
CA SER A 17 8.90 5.72 -2.59
C SER A 17 8.50 4.55 -1.70
N GLY A 18 7.53 3.73 -2.08
CA GLY A 18 7.14 2.53 -1.34
C GLY A 18 8.29 1.54 -1.29
N VAL A 19 8.89 1.21 -2.45
CA VAL A 19 10.09 0.36 -2.50
C VAL A 19 11.21 0.90 -1.63
N ARG A 20 11.53 2.19 -1.76
CA ARG A 20 12.62 2.79 -0.99
C ARG A 20 12.39 2.69 0.52
N ASP A 21 11.15 2.89 0.96
CA ASP A 21 10.80 2.87 2.36
C ASP A 21 10.80 1.41 2.92
N THR A 22 10.61 0.38 2.09
CA THR A 22 10.53 -1.05 2.53
C THR A 22 11.71 -1.94 2.10
N LEU A 23 12.61 -1.47 1.23
CA LEU A 23 13.62 -2.30 0.56
C LEU A 23 14.49 -3.10 1.53
N GLN A 24 15.04 -2.46 2.56
CA GLN A 24 15.90 -3.14 3.54
C GLN A 24 15.14 -4.26 4.27
N THR A 25 13.91 -3.99 4.68
CA THR A 25 13.06 -4.98 5.35
C THR A 25 12.76 -6.17 4.43
N ARG A 26 12.43 -5.92 3.16
CA ARG A 26 12.17 -6.98 2.16
C ARG A 26 13.41 -7.83 1.90
N VAL A 27 14.60 -7.22 1.84
CA VAL A 27 15.87 -7.94 1.68
C VAL A 27 16.15 -8.84 2.88
N LEU A 28 16.00 -8.33 4.10
CA LEU A 28 16.21 -9.13 5.32
C LEU A 28 15.20 -10.29 5.42
N GLN A 29 13.93 -10.05 5.09
CA GLN A 29 12.90 -11.09 5.04
C GLN A 29 13.25 -12.18 4.02
N ALA A 30 13.64 -11.79 2.81
CA ALA A 30 14.00 -12.74 1.75
C ALA A 30 15.21 -13.60 2.14
N GLN A 31 16.20 -13.02 2.81
CA GLN A 31 17.35 -13.75 3.31
C GLN A 31 16.97 -14.74 4.41
N GLY A 32 16.15 -14.33 5.37
CA GLY A 32 15.71 -15.19 6.48
C GLY A 32 14.81 -16.35 6.02
N ALA A 33 13.99 -16.13 5.00
CA ALA A 33 13.08 -17.13 4.45
C ALA A 33 13.67 -17.92 3.26
N ASN A 34 14.90 -17.60 2.83
CA ASN A 34 15.51 -18.12 1.61
C ASN A 34 14.59 -17.95 0.38
N GLN A 35 13.90 -16.81 0.33
CA GLN A 35 12.81 -16.54 -0.60
C GLN A 35 13.34 -16.38 -2.04
N PRO A 36 12.70 -17.00 -3.05
CA PRO A 36 13.06 -16.81 -4.45
C PRO A 36 13.06 -15.32 -4.85
N PHE A 37 13.98 -14.96 -5.74
CA PHE A 37 14.11 -13.58 -6.20
C PHE A 37 12.81 -13.03 -6.80
N LEU A 38 12.14 -13.79 -7.66
CA LEU A 38 10.90 -13.35 -8.31
C LEU A 38 9.78 -13.07 -7.30
N GLU A 39 9.69 -13.87 -6.24
CA GLU A 39 8.73 -13.65 -5.17
C GLU A 39 9.06 -12.38 -4.38
N THR A 40 10.34 -12.20 -4.01
CA THR A 40 10.81 -10.99 -3.33
C THR A 40 10.57 -9.74 -4.17
N PHE A 41 10.87 -9.82 -5.47
CA PHE A 41 10.65 -8.74 -6.42
C PHE A 41 9.16 -8.39 -6.54
N SER A 42 8.28 -9.40 -6.55
CA SER A 42 6.83 -9.21 -6.60
C SER A 42 6.32 -8.47 -5.36
N LEU A 43 6.82 -8.84 -4.15
CA LEU A 43 6.49 -8.14 -2.91
C LEU A 43 6.96 -6.68 -2.90
N ILE A 44 8.18 -6.43 -3.41
CA ILE A 44 8.71 -5.06 -3.54
C ILE A 44 7.82 -4.22 -4.47
N LEU A 45 7.38 -4.77 -5.60
CA LEU A 45 6.48 -4.08 -6.51
C LEU A 45 5.11 -3.82 -5.86
N GLN A 46 4.60 -4.77 -5.08
CA GLN A 46 3.34 -4.62 -4.35
C GLN A 46 3.41 -3.46 -3.36
N ASP A 47 4.51 -3.31 -2.60
CA ASP A 47 4.70 -2.21 -1.65
C ASP A 47 4.57 -0.82 -2.34
N GLU A 48 5.07 -0.69 -3.56
CA GLU A 48 4.93 0.56 -4.33
C GLU A 48 3.51 0.78 -4.84
N LEU A 49 2.83 -0.26 -5.32
CA LEU A 49 1.46 -0.18 -5.78
C LEU A 49 0.52 0.21 -4.62
N ASP A 50 0.68 -0.43 -3.46
CA ASP A 50 -0.08 -0.15 -2.25
C ASP A 50 0.13 1.30 -1.81
N ARG A 51 1.40 1.76 -1.76
CA ARG A 51 1.75 3.15 -1.44
C ARG A 51 1.04 4.15 -2.36
N ARG A 52 0.97 3.87 -3.66
CA ARG A 52 0.29 4.73 -4.65
C ARG A 52 -1.22 4.71 -4.47
N GLN A 53 -1.80 3.54 -4.25
CA GLN A 53 -3.23 3.37 -4.03
C GLN A 53 -3.68 4.10 -2.76
N SER A 54 -2.98 3.92 -1.64
CA SER A 54 -3.30 4.62 -0.38
C SER A 54 -3.26 6.14 -0.55
N ARG A 55 -2.22 6.69 -1.21
CA ARG A 55 -2.12 8.13 -1.47
C ARG A 55 -3.21 8.66 -2.39
N LEU A 56 -3.63 7.87 -3.38
CA LEU A 56 -4.73 8.23 -4.28
C LEU A 56 -6.06 8.32 -3.51
N ILE A 57 -6.33 7.31 -2.67
CA ILE A 57 -7.53 7.27 -1.83
C ILE A 57 -7.53 8.44 -0.86
N GLU A 58 -6.42 8.67 -0.16
CA GLU A 58 -6.25 9.79 0.77
C GLU A 58 -6.48 11.14 0.08
N ARG A 59 -5.87 11.35 -1.09
CA ARG A 59 -6.07 12.59 -1.86
C ARG A 59 -7.53 12.78 -2.27
N ARG A 60 -8.18 11.73 -2.78
CA ARG A 60 -9.60 11.79 -3.17
C ARG A 60 -10.50 12.09 -1.98
N TYR A 61 -10.21 11.48 -0.83
CA TYR A 61 -10.94 11.76 0.41
C TYR A 61 -10.79 13.22 0.83
N GLN A 62 -9.55 13.75 0.88
CA GLN A 62 -9.31 15.16 1.20
C GLN A 62 -10.00 16.12 0.22
N GLN A 63 -10.18 15.73 -1.05
CA GLN A 63 -10.88 16.52 -2.06
C GLN A 63 -12.41 16.38 -2.02
N SER A 64 -12.93 15.37 -1.33
CA SER A 64 -14.37 15.07 -1.33
C SER A 64 -15.20 16.02 -0.46
N GLY A 65 -14.58 16.70 0.51
CA GLY A 65 -15.29 17.53 1.50
C GLY A 65 -16.14 16.72 2.49
N LEU A 66 -15.93 15.41 2.58
CA LEU A 66 -16.60 14.55 3.58
C LEU A 66 -16.03 14.84 4.98
N ASP A 67 -16.91 15.10 5.94
CA ASP A 67 -16.53 15.41 7.32
C ASP A 67 -15.86 14.21 8.04
N GLU A 68 -16.29 12.98 7.72
CA GLU A 68 -15.81 11.77 8.39
C GLU A 68 -15.45 10.67 7.40
N LYS A 69 -14.41 9.90 7.75
CA LYS A 69 -14.00 8.71 7.03
C LYS A 69 -14.67 7.49 7.66
N LEU A 70 -16.00 7.44 7.58
CA LEU A 70 -16.78 6.32 8.11
C LEU A 70 -16.29 5.00 7.51
N THR A 71 -15.91 4.08 8.40
CA THR A 71 -15.63 2.71 8.01
C THR A 71 -16.94 1.92 7.93
N PRO A 72 -16.98 0.81 7.18
CA PRO A 72 -18.14 -0.10 7.19
C PRO A 72 -18.54 -0.60 8.60
N ALA A 73 -17.61 -0.55 9.56
CA ALA A 73 -17.87 -0.88 10.96
C ALA A 73 -18.70 0.18 11.70
N GLU A 74 -18.52 1.45 11.35
CA GLU A 74 -19.22 2.60 11.95
C GLU A 74 -20.50 2.98 11.20
N PHE A 75 -20.73 2.38 10.03
CA PHE A 75 -21.91 2.64 9.21
C PHE A 75 -23.20 2.17 9.89
N ASP A 76 -24.22 3.05 9.93
CA ASP A 76 -25.55 2.68 10.40
C ASP A 76 -26.31 1.86 9.34
N TRP A 77 -26.18 0.54 9.44
CA TRP A 77 -26.87 -0.40 8.57
C TRP A 77 -28.40 -0.43 8.77
N SER A 78 -28.91 0.15 9.86
CA SER A 78 -30.35 0.20 10.12
C SER A 78 -31.07 1.25 9.26
N PHE A 79 -30.35 2.27 8.79
CA PHE A 79 -30.88 3.32 7.92
C PHE A 79 -31.35 2.78 6.55
N ASN A 80 -30.70 1.75 6.01
CA ASN A 80 -31.12 1.11 4.76
C ASN A 80 -30.98 -0.42 4.83
N PRO A 81 -31.98 -1.13 5.37
CA PRO A 81 -31.91 -2.57 5.62
C PRO A 81 -31.90 -3.43 4.34
N LYS A 82 -32.12 -2.83 3.16
CA LYS A 82 -32.05 -3.52 1.86
C LYS A 82 -30.62 -3.60 1.31
N LEU A 83 -29.67 -2.86 1.91
CA LEU A 83 -28.27 -2.90 1.50
C LEU A 83 -27.63 -4.23 1.95
N PRO A 84 -27.04 -5.02 1.03
CA PRO A 84 -26.41 -6.29 1.37
C PRO A 84 -25.12 -6.05 2.15
N ARG A 85 -25.22 -5.96 3.49
CA ARG A 85 -24.08 -5.71 4.38
C ARG A 85 -22.88 -6.62 4.10
N GLN A 86 -23.12 -7.91 3.85
CA GLN A 86 -22.07 -8.90 3.63
C GLN A 86 -21.20 -8.63 2.39
N THR A 87 -21.76 -8.05 1.32
CA THR A 87 -20.98 -7.77 0.10
C THR A 87 -20.15 -6.50 0.20
N CYS A 88 -20.40 -5.64 1.20
CA CYS A 88 -19.64 -4.40 1.41
C CYS A 88 -18.32 -4.61 2.19
N PHE A 89 -18.09 -5.79 2.77
CA PHE A 89 -16.86 -6.14 3.50
C PHE A 89 -15.89 -7.01 2.67
N GLN A 90 -16.17 -7.24 1.38
CA GLN A 90 -15.33 -8.04 0.47
C GLN A 90 -14.24 -7.21 -0.19
#